data_AF-A0A6J8EJP2-F1
#
_entry.id   AF-A0A6J8EJP2-F1
#
_cell.length_a   1.000
_cell.length_b   1.000
_cell.length_c   1.000
_cell.angle_alpha   90.00
_cell.angle_beta   90.00
_cell.angle_gamma   90.00
#
_symmetry.space_group_name_H-M   'P 1'
#
loop_
_entity.id
_entity.type
_entity.pdbx_description
1 polymer ?
#
loop_
_entity_poly.entity_id
_entity_poly.type
_entity_poly.pdbx_seq_one_letter_code
_entity_poly.pdbx_strand_id
1 'polypeptide(L)'
;MAIEITTNSQEAAARHEAERLEQEAKGRLERQKISDEAEAEKSRKQLLELQANSAAVESTGQAKAEAQSRAEAARIEGEAAVDQAKLKSQAMKIEAESELERLTQAREAELKYVREQNDMELSKSKEMSTIETTKFKNMVDAIGANTLATMASAGPDQQVRMLQSLGLKSTLITDGSTPINLFNTAHGLVGGMMPAKRSRRSDDEDDD
;
A
#
# COMPACT_ATOMS: atom_id res chain seq x y z
N MET A 1 -48.47 111.01 58.47
CA MET A 1 -47.00 111.03 58.65
C MET A 1 -46.46 110.06 59.70
N ALA A 2 -46.71 110.18 61.01
CA ALA A 2 -46.13 109.23 61.98
C ALA A 2 -46.65 107.78 61.83
N ILE A 3 -47.95 107.61 61.57
CA ILE A 3 -48.58 106.30 61.38
C ILE A 3 -48.11 105.62 60.08
N GLU A 4 -47.97 106.37 58.98
CA GLU A 4 -47.46 105.85 57.69
C GLU A 4 -46.01 105.36 57.78
N ILE A 5 -45.15 106.03 58.54
CA ILE A 5 -43.77 105.59 58.75
C ILE A 5 -43.76 104.29 59.57
N THR A 6 -44.63 104.15 60.58
CA THR A 6 -44.74 102.91 61.35
C THR A 6 -45.30 101.76 60.52
N THR A 7 -46.26 102.02 59.64
CA THR A 7 -46.81 101.00 58.72
C THR A 7 -45.79 100.58 57.68
N ASN A 8 -45.09 101.53 57.04
CA ASN A 8 -44.03 101.23 56.07
C ASN A 8 -42.86 100.48 56.71
N SER A 9 -42.51 100.79 57.96
CA SER A 9 -41.47 100.08 58.72
C SER A 9 -41.89 98.65 59.08
N GLN A 10 -43.15 98.45 59.51
CA GLN A 10 -43.70 97.11 59.77
C GLN A 10 -43.81 96.28 58.49
N GLU A 11 -44.20 96.89 57.37
CA GLU A 11 -44.28 96.22 56.07
C GLU A 11 -42.89 95.82 55.57
N ALA A 12 -41.89 96.70 55.69
CA ALA A 12 -40.51 96.38 55.33
C ALA A 12 -39.94 95.25 56.20
N ALA A 13 -40.20 95.27 57.51
CA ALA A 13 -39.79 94.19 58.41
C ALA A 13 -40.47 92.85 58.06
N ALA A 14 -41.76 92.86 57.76
CA ALA A 14 -42.48 91.65 57.34
C ALA A 14 -41.99 91.10 55.99
N ARG A 15 -41.67 91.98 55.03
CA ARG A 15 -41.07 91.60 53.74
C ARG A 15 -39.69 90.97 53.93
N HIS A 16 -38.82 91.58 54.75
CA HIS A 16 -37.50 91.02 55.04
C HIS A 16 -37.55 89.70 55.80
N GLU A 17 -38.48 89.55 56.75
CA GLU A 17 -38.69 88.28 57.46
C GLU A 17 -39.19 87.19 56.49
N ALA A 18 -40.10 87.53 55.57
CA ALA A 18 -40.57 86.63 54.53
C ALA A 18 -39.45 86.22 53.55
N GLU A 19 -38.63 87.16 53.09
CA GLU A 19 -37.46 86.89 52.24
C GLU A 19 -36.45 85.96 52.93
N ARG A 20 -36.20 86.17 54.24
CA ARG A 20 -35.31 85.30 55.03
C ARG A 20 -35.86 83.89 55.14
N LEU A 21 -37.16 83.75 55.46
CA LEU A 21 -37.82 82.44 55.55
C LEU A 21 -37.84 81.72 54.20
N GLU A 22 -38.08 82.44 53.11
CA GLU A 22 -38.04 81.89 51.76
C GLU A 22 -36.62 81.41 51.40
N GLN A 23 -35.59 82.18 51.75
CA GLN A 23 -34.21 81.80 51.49
C GLN A 23 -33.77 80.59 52.32
N GLU A 24 -34.20 80.49 53.58
CA GLU A 24 -33.96 79.31 54.41
C GLU A 24 -34.67 78.07 53.85
N ALA A 25 -35.92 78.20 53.41
CA ALA A 25 -36.66 77.11 52.78
C ALA A 25 -36.02 76.65 51.46
N LYS A 26 -35.60 77.59 50.61
CA LYS A 26 -34.84 77.32 49.38
C LYS A 26 -33.54 76.59 49.68
N GLY A 27 -32.75 77.07 50.64
CA GLY A 27 -31.49 76.43 51.04
C GLY A 27 -31.68 75.03 51.61
N ARG A 28 -32.75 74.79 52.38
CA ARG A 28 -33.10 73.43 52.86
C ARG A 28 -33.51 72.52 51.71
N LEU A 29 -34.33 73.00 50.77
CA LEU A 29 -34.75 72.24 49.61
C LEU A 29 -33.56 71.87 48.71
N GLU A 30 -32.64 72.80 48.47
CA GLU A 30 -31.43 72.52 47.69
C GLU A 30 -30.53 71.50 48.36
N ARG A 31 -30.31 71.59 49.68
CA ARG A 31 -29.57 70.57 50.42
C ARG A 31 -30.24 69.20 50.35
N GLN A 32 -31.57 69.16 50.45
CA GLN A 32 -32.31 67.92 50.33
C GLN A 32 -32.16 67.32 48.93
N LYS A 33 -32.33 68.12 47.86
CA LYS A 33 -32.09 67.67 46.48
C LYS A 33 -30.69 67.12 46.28
N ILE A 34 -29.66 67.81 46.78
CA ILE A 34 -28.28 67.34 46.69
C ILE A 34 -28.10 66.01 47.43
N SER A 35 -28.71 65.85 48.61
CA SER A 35 -28.66 64.60 49.36
C SER A 35 -29.34 63.45 48.60
N ASP A 36 -30.53 63.70 48.05
CA ASP A 36 -31.30 62.72 47.29
C ASP A 36 -30.55 62.32 46.00
N GLU A 37 -29.98 63.29 45.29
CA GLU A 37 -29.13 63.05 44.11
C GLU A 37 -27.87 62.25 44.45
N ALA A 38 -27.22 62.56 45.58
CA ALA A 38 -26.04 61.82 46.03
C ALA A 38 -26.37 60.36 46.38
N GLU A 39 -27.52 60.10 47.00
CA GLU A 39 -27.98 58.73 47.31
C GLU A 39 -28.39 57.98 46.03
N ALA A 40 -29.03 58.65 45.09
CA ALA A 40 -29.35 58.11 43.77
C ALA A 40 -28.08 57.74 42.99
N GLU A 41 -27.06 58.60 42.97
CA GLU A 41 -25.79 58.32 42.29
C GLU A 41 -24.98 57.21 42.97
N LYS A 42 -25.04 57.10 44.31
CA LYS A 42 -24.43 55.97 45.03
C LYS A 42 -25.07 54.63 44.60
N SER A 43 -26.39 54.60 44.50
CA SER A 43 -27.14 53.42 44.04
C SER A 43 -26.87 53.13 42.57
N ARG A 44 -26.77 54.17 41.74
CA ARG A 44 -26.42 54.06 40.31
C ARG A 44 -25.03 53.46 40.11
N LYS A 45 -24.05 53.91 40.89
CA LYS A 45 -22.69 53.35 40.87
C LYS A 45 -22.70 51.85 41.16
N GLN A 46 -23.41 51.43 42.20
CA GLN A 46 -23.51 50.00 42.56
C GLN A 46 -24.18 49.18 41.44
N LEU A 47 -25.23 49.71 40.82
CA LEU A 47 -25.88 49.07 39.68
C LEU A 47 -24.92 48.92 38.50
N LEU A 48 -24.14 49.95 38.18
CA LEU A 48 -23.15 49.89 37.10
C LEU A 48 -22.03 48.89 37.39
N GLU A 49 -21.54 48.81 38.62
CA GLU A 49 -20.55 47.80 39.04
C GLU A 49 -21.12 46.38 38.88
N LEU A 50 -22.35 46.13 39.32
CA LEU A 50 -23.01 44.85 39.17
C LEU A 50 -23.26 44.50 37.69
N GLN A 51 -23.64 45.47 36.86
CA GLN A 51 -23.81 45.27 35.42
C GLN A 51 -22.49 44.94 34.72
N ALA A 52 -21.40 45.64 35.06
CA ALA A 52 -20.08 45.33 34.52
C ALA A 52 -19.61 43.92 34.92
N ASN A 53 -19.80 43.55 36.18
CA ASN A 53 -19.48 42.19 36.66
C ASN A 53 -20.34 41.13 35.96
N SER A 54 -21.64 41.38 35.79
CA SER A 54 -22.55 40.47 35.10
C SER A 54 -22.15 40.29 33.64
N ALA A 55 -21.83 41.38 32.93
CA ALA A 55 -21.36 41.34 31.55
C ALA A 55 -20.04 40.58 31.40
N ALA A 56 -19.11 40.73 32.36
CA ALA A 56 -17.86 39.98 32.38
C ALA A 56 -18.11 38.47 32.59
N VAL A 57 -19.01 38.10 33.51
CA VAL A 57 -19.39 36.69 33.75
C VAL A 57 -20.11 36.10 32.54
N GLU A 58 -21.01 36.85 31.91
CA GLU A 58 -21.72 36.40 30.70
C GLU A 58 -20.75 36.17 29.54
N SER A 59 -19.86 37.14 29.27
CA SER A 59 -18.88 37.04 28.19
C SER A 59 -17.91 35.88 28.41
N THR A 60 -17.38 35.72 29.63
CA THR A 60 -16.49 34.60 29.96
C THR A 60 -17.22 33.26 29.96
N GLY A 61 -18.48 33.23 30.41
CA GLY A 61 -19.34 32.06 30.38
C GLY A 61 -19.61 31.59 28.96
N GLN A 62 -19.96 32.52 28.06
CA GLN A 62 -20.15 32.22 26.64
C GLN A 62 -18.86 31.71 25.99
N ALA A 63 -17.74 32.43 26.17
CA ALA A 63 -16.46 32.02 25.59
C ALA A 63 -16.01 30.64 26.12
N LYS A 64 -16.19 30.37 27.41
CA LYS A 64 -15.87 29.08 28.02
C LYS A 64 -16.77 27.97 27.49
N ALA A 65 -18.08 28.20 27.41
CA ALA A 65 -19.02 27.23 26.87
C ALA A 65 -18.68 26.88 25.42
N GLU A 66 -18.45 27.89 24.59
CA GLU A 66 -18.04 27.67 23.20
C GLU A 66 -16.72 26.91 23.08
N ALA A 67 -15.70 27.29 23.85
CA ALA A 67 -14.41 26.60 23.84
C ALA A 67 -14.55 25.13 24.29
N GLN A 68 -15.33 24.88 25.34
CA GLN A 68 -15.61 23.52 25.83
C GLN A 68 -16.39 22.70 24.81
N SER A 69 -17.43 23.27 24.19
CA SER A 69 -18.20 22.57 23.15
C SER A 69 -17.34 22.23 21.93
N ARG A 70 -16.46 23.14 21.49
CA ARG A 70 -15.54 22.88 20.37
C ARG A 70 -14.51 21.82 20.73
N ALA A 71 -13.95 21.87 21.94
CA ALA A 71 -12.99 20.87 22.40
C ALA A 71 -13.64 19.48 22.50
N GLU A 72 -14.87 19.40 23.01
CA GLU A 72 -15.60 18.14 23.11
C GLU A 72 -16.00 17.59 21.74
N ALA A 73 -16.44 18.44 20.81
CA ALA A 73 -16.69 18.02 19.44
C ALA A 73 -15.44 17.44 18.78
N ALA A 74 -14.28 18.10 18.93
CA ALA A 74 -13.01 17.61 18.41
C ALA A 74 -12.56 16.30 19.08
N ARG A 75 -12.82 16.13 20.38
CA ARG A 75 -12.56 14.87 21.10
C ARG A 75 -13.39 13.73 20.53
N ILE A 76 -14.69 13.94 20.37
CA ILE A 76 -15.61 12.93 19.81
C ILE A 76 -15.20 12.57 18.38
N GLU A 77 -14.88 13.56 17.55
CA GLU A 77 -14.44 13.33 16.18
C GLU A 77 -13.12 12.55 16.12
N GLY A 78 -12.15 12.88 17.00
CA GLY A 78 -10.89 12.16 17.12
C GLY A 78 -11.07 10.71 17.56
N GLU A 79 -11.91 10.47 18.57
CA GLU A 79 -12.24 9.12 19.04
C GLU A 79 -12.95 8.30 17.96
N ALA A 80 -13.94 8.89 17.29
CA ALA A 80 -14.66 8.25 16.19
C ALA A 80 -13.73 7.91 15.02
N ALA A 81 -12.79 8.80 14.67
CA ALA A 81 -11.82 8.55 13.60
C ALA A 81 -10.87 7.38 13.95
N VAL A 82 -10.42 7.31 15.20
CA VAL A 82 -9.60 6.19 15.67
C VAL A 82 -10.37 4.87 15.63
N ASP A 83 -11.61 4.87 16.08
CA ASP A 83 -12.43 3.65 16.08
C ASP A 83 -12.82 3.22 14.66
N GLN A 84 -13.11 4.17 13.77
CA GLN A 84 -13.30 3.90 12.35
C GLN A 84 -12.05 3.30 11.72
N ALA A 85 -10.86 3.83 12.03
CA ALA A 85 -9.59 3.29 11.54
C ALA A 85 -9.34 1.85 12.06
N LYS A 86 -9.65 1.57 13.32
CA LYS A 86 -9.56 0.21 13.88
C LYS A 86 -10.50 -0.75 13.16
N LEU A 87 -11.78 -0.39 13.00
CA LEU A 87 -12.76 -1.23 12.33
C LEU A 87 -12.39 -1.48 10.87
N LYS A 88 -11.90 -0.45 10.17
CA LYS A 88 -11.41 -0.58 8.79
C LYS A 88 -10.19 -1.51 8.72
N SER A 89 -9.25 -1.39 9.65
CA SER A 89 -8.09 -2.28 9.72
C SER A 89 -8.50 -3.73 10.01
N GLN A 90 -9.48 -3.94 10.89
CA GLN A 90 -10.01 -5.29 11.16
C GLN A 90 -10.71 -5.88 9.94
N ALA A 91 -11.53 -5.08 9.25
CA ALA A 91 -12.19 -5.51 8.00
C ALA A 91 -11.16 -5.90 6.93
N MET A 92 -10.14 -5.05 6.71
CA MET A 92 -9.05 -5.34 5.77
C MET A 92 -8.28 -6.60 6.16
N LYS A 93 -8.05 -6.82 7.46
CA LYS A 93 -7.39 -8.03 7.94
C LYS A 93 -8.21 -9.27 7.65
N ILE A 94 -9.51 -9.26 7.94
CA ILE A 94 -10.41 -10.39 7.66
C ILE A 94 -10.48 -10.68 6.16
N GLU A 95 -10.59 -9.64 5.34
CA GLU A 95 -10.61 -9.77 3.87
C GLU A 95 -9.31 -10.38 3.34
N ALA A 96 -8.16 -9.87 3.79
CA ALA A 96 -6.85 -10.39 3.40
C ALA A 96 -6.63 -11.84 3.87
N GLU A 97 -7.03 -12.19 5.09
CA GLU A 97 -6.94 -13.55 5.62
C GLU A 97 -7.83 -14.51 4.83
N SER A 98 -9.06 -14.11 4.51
CA SER A 98 -10.00 -14.91 3.72
C SER A 98 -9.49 -15.14 2.30
N GLU A 99 -8.92 -14.09 1.67
CA GLU A 99 -8.35 -14.20 0.33
C GLU A 99 -7.10 -15.10 0.32
N LEU A 100 -6.23 -14.95 1.33
CA LEU A 100 -5.06 -15.80 1.49
C LEU A 100 -5.46 -17.27 1.66
N GLU A 101 -6.48 -17.56 2.48
CA GLU A 101 -6.99 -18.91 2.67
C GLU A 101 -7.52 -19.49 1.35
N ARG A 102 -8.34 -18.71 0.62
CA ARG A 102 -8.88 -19.11 -0.69
C ARG A 102 -7.76 -19.43 -1.70
N LEU A 103 -6.76 -18.56 -1.79
CA LEU A 103 -5.62 -18.75 -2.68
C LEU A 103 -4.79 -19.97 -2.28
N THR A 104 -4.55 -20.17 -0.98
CA THR A 104 -3.79 -21.30 -0.48
C THR A 104 -4.48 -22.62 -0.82
N GLN A 105 -5.80 -22.72 -0.59
CA GLN A 105 -6.58 -23.91 -0.93
C GLN A 105 -6.57 -24.19 -2.45
N ALA A 106 -6.72 -23.15 -3.28
CA ALA A 106 -6.67 -23.29 -4.73
C ALA A 106 -5.29 -23.77 -5.22
N ARG A 107 -4.21 -23.20 -4.68
CA ARG A 107 -2.84 -23.58 -5.02
C ARG A 107 -2.48 -24.98 -4.52
N GLU A 108 -2.97 -25.38 -3.36
CA GLU A 108 -2.78 -26.74 -2.85
C GLU A 108 -3.46 -27.78 -3.76
N ALA A 109 -4.69 -27.50 -4.19
CA ALA A 109 -5.40 -28.35 -5.15
C ALA A 109 -4.68 -28.42 -6.51
N GLU A 110 -4.17 -27.30 -7.02
CA GLU A 110 -3.38 -27.25 -8.26
C GLU A 110 -2.08 -28.04 -8.14
N LEU A 111 -1.32 -27.84 -7.06
CA LEU A 111 -0.09 -28.59 -6.82
C LEU A 111 -0.34 -30.10 -6.71
N LYS A 112 -1.45 -30.49 -6.07
CA LYS A 112 -1.84 -31.90 -5.99
C LYS A 112 -2.13 -32.46 -7.39
N TYR A 113 -2.92 -31.75 -8.19
CA TYR A 113 -3.23 -32.15 -9.56
C TYR A 113 -1.97 -32.30 -10.42
N VAL A 114 -1.07 -31.31 -10.37
CA VAL A 114 0.20 -31.34 -11.13
C VAL A 114 1.10 -32.49 -10.67
N ARG A 115 1.17 -32.77 -9.36
CA ARG A 115 1.92 -33.93 -8.85
C ARG A 115 1.35 -35.24 -9.38
N GLU A 116 0.03 -35.42 -9.30
CA GLU A 116 -0.64 -36.64 -9.80
C GLU A 116 -0.46 -36.80 -11.32
N GLN A 117 -0.49 -35.70 -12.09
CA GLN A 117 -0.23 -35.70 -13.52
C GLN A 117 1.22 -36.11 -13.83
N ASN A 118 2.19 -35.53 -13.12
CA ASN A 118 3.61 -35.84 -13.29
C ASN A 118 3.89 -37.31 -12.92
N ASP A 119 3.30 -37.81 -11.84
CA ASP A 119 3.45 -39.20 -11.42
C ASP A 119 2.86 -40.17 -12.46
N MET A 120 1.71 -39.82 -13.05
CA MET A 120 1.10 -40.58 -14.14
C MET A 120 1.99 -40.58 -15.39
N GLU A 121 2.57 -39.44 -15.75
CA GLU A 121 3.47 -39.31 -16.90
C GLU A 121 4.78 -40.08 -16.69
N LEU A 122 5.35 -40.04 -15.48
CA LEU A 122 6.50 -40.86 -15.10
C LEU A 122 6.19 -42.34 -15.19
N SER A 123 5.03 -42.77 -14.69
CA SER A 123 4.61 -44.18 -14.79
C SER A 123 4.46 -44.62 -16.24
N LYS A 124 3.75 -43.83 -17.05
CA LYS A 124 3.59 -44.07 -18.49
C LYS A 124 4.94 -44.17 -19.20
N SER A 125 5.87 -43.25 -18.92
CA SER A 125 7.21 -43.24 -19.53
C SER A 125 8.02 -44.48 -19.14
N LYS A 126 7.97 -44.89 -17.86
CA LYS A 126 8.62 -46.12 -17.38
C LYS A 126 8.07 -47.38 -18.05
N GLU A 127 6.75 -47.49 -18.15
CA GLU A 127 6.09 -48.62 -18.81
C GLU A 127 6.44 -48.67 -20.30
N MET A 128 6.35 -47.53 -21.00
CA MET A 128 6.75 -47.42 -22.41
C MET A 128 8.22 -47.81 -22.62
N SER A 129 9.12 -47.32 -21.77
CA SER A 129 10.55 -47.68 -21.82
C SER A 129 10.77 -49.18 -21.62
N THR A 130 10.00 -49.80 -20.72
CA THR A 130 10.05 -51.25 -20.46
C THR A 130 9.56 -52.04 -21.66
N ILE A 131 8.45 -51.62 -22.28
CA ILE A 131 7.91 -52.22 -23.50
C ILE A 131 8.91 -52.10 -24.65
N GLU A 132 9.51 -50.92 -24.84
CA GLU A 132 10.52 -50.70 -25.89
C GLU A 132 11.77 -51.54 -25.66
N THR A 133 12.28 -51.61 -24.44
CA THR A 133 13.42 -52.45 -24.08
C THR A 133 13.11 -53.93 -24.34
N THR A 134 11.91 -54.37 -23.97
CA THR A 134 11.46 -55.76 -24.20
C THR A 134 11.30 -56.06 -25.69
N LYS A 135 10.69 -55.14 -26.46
CA LYS A 135 10.53 -55.25 -27.91
C LYS A 135 11.88 -55.30 -28.61
N PHE A 136 12.81 -54.42 -28.23
CA PHE A 136 14.16 -54.39 -28.76
C PHE A 136 14.92 -55.67 -28.44
N LYS A 137 14.84 -56.14 -27.19
CA LYS A 137 15.42 -57.42 -26.78
C LYS A 137 14.88 -58.57 -27.64
N ASN A 138 13.56 -58.68 -27.79
CA ASN A 138 12.95 -59.73 -28.61
C ASN A 138 13.39 -59.65 -30.09
N MET A 139 13.56 -58.44 -30.62
CA MET A 139 14.06 -58.23 -31.99
C MET A 139 15.53 -58.65 -32.14
N VAL A 140 16.37 -58.31 -31.17
CA VAL A 140 17.78 -58.72 -31.13
C VAL A 140 17.91 -60.24 -30.97
N ASP A 141 17.11 -60.84 -30.09
CA ASP A 141 17.09 -62.28 -29.85
C ASP A 141 16.62 -63.06 -31.10
N ALA A 142 15.64 -62.53 -31.83
CA ALA A 142 15.15 -63.14 -33.07
C ALA A 142 16.15 -63.07 -34.24
N ILE A 143 16.93 -62.00 -34.36
CA ILE A 143 18.00 -61.88 -35.37
C ILE A 143 19.24 -62.71 -34.96
N GLY A 144 19.55 -62.71 -33.66
CA GLY A 144 20.70 -63.36 -33.06
C GLY A 144 21.95 -62.47 -33.01
N ALA A 145 22.65 -62.48 -31.88
CA ALA A 145 23.83 -61.63 -31.63
C ALA A 145 24.96 -61.84 -32.65
N ASN A 146 25.20 -63.09 -33.08
CA ASN A 146 26.21 -63.40 -34.10
C ASN A 146 25.85 -62.83 -35.47
N THR A 147 24.57 -62.84 -35.85
CA THR A 147 24.09 -62.26 -37.11
C THR A 147 24.22 -60.74 -37.08
N LEU A 148 23.89 -60.09 -35.97
CA LEU A 148 24.11 -58.65 -35.80
C LEU A 148 25.59 -58.28 -35.84
N ALA A 149 26.46 -59.05 -35.21
CA ALA A 149 27.90 -58.84 -35.25
C ALA A 149 28.47 -58.98 -36.66
N THR A 150 28.05 -60.02 -37.40
CA THR A 150 28.46 -60.20 -38.80
C THR A 150 27.86 -59.15 -39.73
N MET A 151 26.64 -58.68 -39.52
CA MET A 151 26.06 -57.56 -40.28
C MET A 151 26.79 -56.24 -39.99
N ALA A 152 27.16 -55.98 -38.73
CA ALA A 152 27.94 -54.79 -38.37
C ALA A 152 29.38 -54.85 -38.90
N SER A 153 30.01 -56.04 -38.92
CA SER A 153 31.35 -56.23 -39.46
C SER A 153 31.38 -56.39 -40.99
N ALA A 154 30.24 -56.69 -41.64
CA ALA A 154 30.18 -56.93 -43.07
C ALA A 154 30.67 -55.75 -43.91
N GLY A 155 30.44 -54.51 -43.49
CA GLY A 155 30.96 -53.32 -44.19
C GLY A 155 32.49 -53.27 -44.19
N PRO A 156 33.13 -53.22 -43.01
CA PRO A 156 34.59 -53.30 -42.89
C PRO A 156 35.19 -54.57 -43.53
N ASP A 157 34.58 -55.73 -43.34
CA ASP A 157 35.07 -57.01 -43.88
C ASP A 157 34.98 -57.06 -45.41
N GLN A 158 33.91 -56.52 -46.01
CA GLN A 158 33.81 -56.39 -47.47
C GLN A 158 34.82 -55.39 -48.02
N GLN A 159 35.04 -54.26 -47.34
CA GLN A 159 36.06 -53.28 -47.72
C GLN A 159 37.47 -53.88 -47.66
N VAL A 160 37.79 -54.68 -46.63
CA VAL A 160 39.06 -55.42 -46.52
C VAL A 160 39.20 -56.45 -47.64
N ARG A 161 38.15 -57.21 -47.94
CA ARG A 161 38.15 -58.19 -49.04
C ARG A 161 38.32 -57.53 -50.41
N MET A 162 37.75 -56.34 -50.61
CA MET A 162 37.93 -55.55 -51.83
C MET A 162 39.36 -55.01 -51.97
N LEU A 163 39.97 -54.54 -50.88
CA LEU A 163 41.39 -54.16 -50.88
C LEU A 163 42.30 -55.36 -51.18
N GLN A 164 41.99 -56.53 -50.60
CA GLN A 164 42.68 -57.79 -50.90
C GLN A 164 42.51 -58.24 -52.36
N SER A 165 41.32 -58.11 -52.95
CA SER A 165 41.07 -58.51 -54.35
C SER A 165 41.71 -57.55 -55.36
N LEU A 166 41.90 -56.28 -54.99
CA LEU A 166 42.71 -55.31 -55.73
C LEU A 166 44.23 -55.52 -55.53
N GLY A 167 44.64 -56.55 -54.79
CA GLY A 167 46.04 -56.89 -54.53
C GLY A 167 46.73 -55.95 -53.53
N LEU A 168 45.97 -55.08 -52.86
CA LEU A 168 46.47 -54.11 -51.89
C LEU A 168 46.47 -54.75 -50.50
N LYS A 169 47.63 -55.21 -50.03
CA LYS A 169 47.80 -55.49 -48.60
C LYS A 169 47.60 -54.18 -47.86
N SER A 170 46.82 -54.19 -46.77
CA SER A 170 46.68 -53.04 -45.86
C SER A 170 48.04 -52.73 -45.24
N THR A 171 48.90 -52.07 -46.00
CA THR A 171 50.20 -51.61 -45.57
C THR A 171 50.01 -50.18 -45.11
N LEU A 172 50.21 -49.95 -43.81
CA LEU A 172 50.32 -48.62 -43.23
C LEU A 172 51.53 -47.95 -43.88
N ILE A 173 51.31 -47.14 -44.92
CA ILE A 173 52.39 -46.35 -45.52
C ILE A 173 52.58 -45.14 -44.63
N THR A 174 53.56 -45.22 -43.73
CA THR A 174 53.96 -44.12 -42.85
C THR A 174 54.98 -43.26 -43.57
N ASP A 175 54.61 -42.04 -43.95
CA ASP A 175 55.57 -40.93 -44.05
C ASP A 175 55.45 -40.11 -42.77
N GLY A 176 56.60 -39.73 -42.19
CA GLY A 176 56.87 -39.60 -40.76
C GLY A 176 56.11 -38.55 -39.94
N SER A 177 54.99 -38.00 -40.40
CA SER A 177 54.25 -36.99 -39.66
C SER A 177 52.72 -37.11 -39.69
N THR A 178 52.13 -38.04 -40.45
CA THR A 178 50.68 -38.29 -40.45
C THR A 178 50.36 -39.71 -40.91
N PRO A 179 49.78 -40.57 -40.06
CA PRO A 179 49.39 -41.92 -40.49
C PRO A 179 48.25 -41.85 -41.52
N ILE A 180 48.54 -42.17 -42.78
CA ILE A 180 47.50 -42.32 -43.81
C ILE A 180 46.87 -43.70 -43.62
N ASN A 181 45.69 -43.71 -43.01
CA ASN A 181 44.89 -44.92 -42.94
C ASN A 181 44.18 -45.12 -44.28
N LEU A 182 44.69 -46.05 -45.11
CA LEU A 182 44.15 -46.37 -46.45
C LEU A 182 42.65 -46.74 -46.41
N PHE A 183 42.12 -47.13 -45.25
CA PHE A 183 40.68 -47.30 -45.00
C PHE A 183 39.88 -46.01 -45.19
N ASN A 184 40.37 -44.89 -44.62
CA ASN A 184 39.72 -43.58 -44.72
C ASN A 184 39.95 -42.92 -46.09
N THR A 185 41.10 -43.17 -46.70
CA THR A 185 41.47 -42.58 -48.00
C THR A 185 40.69 -43.21 -49.15
N ALA A 186 40.43 -44.52 -49.10
CA ALA A 186 39.60 -45.22 -50.10
C ALA A 186 38.15 -44.70 -50.11
N HIS A 187 37.59 -44.35 -48.94
CA HIS A 187 36.25 -43.77 -48.83
C HIS A 187 36.13 -42.38 -49.48
N GLY A 188 37.22 -41.61 -49.52
CA GLY A 188 37.26 -40.30 -50.21
C GLY A 188 37.39 -40.39 -51.74
N LEU A 189 37.86 -41.53 -52.27
CA LEU A 189 38.08 -41.75 -53.70
C LEU A 189 36.92 -42.51 -54.37
N VAL A 190 36.15 -43.30 -53.61
CA VAL A 190 34.99 -44.06 -54.09
C VAL A 190 33.69 -43.36 -53.70
N GLY A 191 33.35 -42.28 -54.42
CA GLY A 191 31.97 -41.78 -54.57
C GLY A 191 31.34 -41.06 -53.37
N GLY A 192 31.33 -39.73 -53.40
CA GLY A 192 30.65 -38.89 -52.43
C GLY A 192 29.12 -38.88 -52.53
N MET A 193 28.46 -38.71 -51.38
CA MET A 193 27.35 -37.76 -51.17
C MET A 193 27.06 -37.66 -49.66
N MET A 194 27.50 -36.59 -49.01
CA MET A 194 26.98 -36.16 -47.70
C MET A 194 26.35 -34.78 -47.89
N PRO A 195 25.05 -34.58 -47.56
CA PRO A 195 24.41 -33.28 -47.68
C PRO A 195 25.01 -32.31 -46.64
N ALA A 196 25.23 -31.08 -47.09
CA ALA A 196 25.79 -30.00 -46.29
C ALA A 196 24.97 -29.77 -45.01
N LYS A 197 25.66 -29.84 -43.86
CA LYS A 197 25.12 -29.53 -42.54
C LYS A 197 24.74 -28.04 -42.50
N ARG A 198 23.43 -27.73 -42.53
CA ARG A 198 22.92 -26.37 -42.24
C ARG A 198 23.45 -25.93 -40.87
N SER A 199 24.18 -24.81 -40.84
CA SER A 199 24.51 -24.16 -39.57
C SER A 199 23.23 -23.66 -38.92
N ARG A 200 23.05 -24.00 -37.64
CA ARG A 200 22.03 -23.39 -36.79
C ARG A 200 22.36 -21.90 -36.69
N ARG A 201 21.43 -21.04 -37.13
CA ARG A 201 21.38 -19.66 -36.67
C ARG A 201 20.99 -19.70 -35.19
N SER A 202 21.77 -19.00 -34.38
CA SER A 202 21.41 -18.57 -33.04
C SER A 202 20.34 -17.49 -33.20
N ASP A 203 19.12 -17.79 -32.78
CA ASP A 203 18.10 -16.79 -32.49
C ASP A 203 18.20 -16.53 -30.98
N ASP A 204 19.03 -15.56 -30.61
CA ASP A 204 18.95 -14.82 -29.35
C ASP A 204 18.82 -13.36 -29.78
N GLU A 205 17.63 -12.78 -29.57
CA GLU A 205 17.30 -11.35 -29.42
C GLU A 205 15.82 -11.15 -29.78
N ASP A 206 14.99 -10.98 -28.75
CA ASP A 206 13.83 -10.08 -28.73
C ASP A 206 13.37 -9.98 -27.25
N ASP A 207 14.04 -9.07 -26.53
CA ASP A 207 13.50 -8.39 -25.35
C ASP A 207 12.66 -7.21 -25.89
N ASP A 208 11.34 -7.25 -25.64
CA ASP A 208 10.46 -6.09 -25.42
C ASP A 208 9.17 -6.57 -24.71
#